data_AF-A0A954ZZ41-F1
#
_entry.id   AF-A0A954ZZ41-F1
#
_cell.length_a   1.000
_cell.length_b   1.000
_cell.length_c   1.000
_cell.angle_alpha   90.00
_cell.angle_beta   90.00
_cell.angle_gamma   90.00
#
_symmetry.space_group_name_H-M   'P 1'
#
loop_
_entity.id
_entity.type
_entity.pdbx_description
1 polymer ?
#
loop_
_entity_poly.entity_id
_entity_poly.type
_entity_poly.pdbx_seq_one_letter_code
_entity_poly.pdbx_strand_id
1 'polypeptide(L)'
;MRLPTNKYALISACTLCMLIAGCSSRVQVRGDERPYPDALERTPVMDIQVFRHVKTLTMTNTTSHYFGPSTIWLNARYSKPVDEFAVGQTLTIPLAEFHDEFGEIFRGGGFFAADPPQRLVLAEIESPNATGEMRLYRLVIVADEQAE
;
A
#
# COMPACT_ATOMS: atom_id res chain seq x y z
N MET A 1 26.49 -25.58 61.51
CA MET A 1 25.20 -25.07 61.01
C MET A 1 25.38 -24.79 59.52
N ARG A 2 24.96 -25.71 58.64
CA ARG A 2 25.14 -25.61 57.16
C ARG A 2 23.80 -25.25 56.53
N LEU A 3 23.72 -24.12 55.85
CA LEU A 3 22.57 -23.73 55.02
C LEU A 3 22.56 -24.56 53.73
N PRO A 4 21.43 -25.13 53.29
CA PRO A 4 21.35 -25.83 52.02
C PRO A 4 21.28 -24.83 50.86
N THR A 5 22.28 -24.90 49.97
CA THR A 5 22.31 -24.19 48.68
C THR A 5 21.26 -24.78 47.74
N ASN A 6 20.13 -24.08 47.61
CA ASN A 6 18.99 -24.53 46.83
C ASN A 6 19.19 -24.17 45.34
N LYS A 7 19.76 -25.11 44.57
CA LYS A 7 20.12 -24.95 43.15
C LYS A 7 18.94 -24.64 42.22
N TYR A 8 17.71 -24.80 42.69
CA TYR A 8 16.49 -24.61 41.90
C TYR A 8 16.03 -23.14 41.81
N ALA A 9 16.53 -22.25 42.68
CA ALA A 9 16.17 -20.83 42.64
C ALA A 9 16.74 -20.10 41.41
N LEU A 10 17.88 -20.57 40.88
CA LEU A 10 18.57 -19.95 39.73
C LEU A 10 17.95 -20.32 38.38
N ILE A 11 17.28 -21.48 38.28
CA ILE A 11 16.73 -21.98 37.01
C ILE A 11 15.37 -21.32 36.71
N SER A 12 14.61 -20.93 37.74
CA SER A 12 13.29 -20.30 37.59
C SER A 12 13.38 -18.88 36.99
N ALA A 13 14.47 -18.15 37.24
CA ALA A 13 14.61 -16.76 36.81
C ALA A 13 14.92 -16.59 35.31
N CYS A 14 15.55 -17.56 34.65
CA CYS A 14 15.90 -17.44 33.22
C CYS A 14 14.72 -17.69 32.27
N THR A 15 13.75 -18.51 32.67
CA THR A 15 12.62 -18.90 31.80
C THR A 15 11.59 -17.77 31.62
N LEU A 16 11.54 -16.82 32.56
CA LEU A 16 10.58 -15.72 32.53
C LEU A 16 10.98 -14.59 31.57
N CYS A 17 12.28 -14.42 31.27
CA CYS A 17 12.75 -13.33 30.41
C CYS A 17 12.53 -13.56 28.91
N MET A 18 12.25 -14.80 28.47
CA MET A 18 12.03 -15.10 27.04
C MET A 18 10.61 -14.78 26.55
N LEU A 19 9.65 -14.53 27.45
CA LEU A 19 8.25 -14.26 27.08
C LEU A 19 7.96 -12.78 26.73
N ILE A 20 8.95 -11.88 26.84
CA ILE A 20 8.76 -10.44 26.65
C ILE A 20 9.42 -9.89 25.38
N ALA A 21 10.01 -10.76 24.56
CA ALA A 21 10.48 -10.39 23.22
C ALA A 21 9.29 -10.33 22.24
N GLY A 22 8.34 -9.43 22.51
CA GLY A 22 7.31 -9.06 21.56
C GLY A 22 7.98 -8.38 20.36
N CYS A 23 8.08 -9.08 19.24
CA CYS A 23 8.46 -8.50 17.96
C CYS A 23 7.35 -7.50 17.54
N SER A 24 7.49 -6.23 17.91
CA SER A 24 6.74 -5.17 17.26
C SER A 24 7.44 -4.85 15.94
N SER A 25 6.82 -5.20 14.81
CA SER A 25 7.29 -4.68 13.52
C SER A 25 6.98 -3.19 13.51
N ARG A 26 8.02 -2.35 13.62
CA ARG A 26 7.87 -0.91 13.48
C ARG A 26 7.56 -0.62 12.01
N VAL A 27 6.37 -0.11 11.73
CA VAL A 27 6.05 0.45 10.40
C VAL A 27 7.05 1.57 10.14
N GLN A 28 7.84 1.40 9.08
CA GLN A 28 8.79 2.42 8.65
C GLN A 28 8.00 3.49 7.92
N VAL A 29 7.85 4.66 8.56
CA VAL A 29 7.24 5.85 7.98
C VAL A 29 8.03 6.22 6.72
N ARG A 30 7.40 6.10 5.55
CA ARG A 30 8.00 6.46 4.26
C ARG A 30 7.76 7.96 4.11
N GLY A 31 8.81 8.74 3.85
CA GLY A 31 8.75 10.22 3.84
C GLY A 31 7.82 10.87 2.80
N ASP A 32 7.04 10.08 2.07
CA ASP A 32 6.12 10.50 1.01
C ASP A 32 4.63 10.44 1.44
N GLU A 33 4.36 10.17 2.73
CA GLU A 33 3.03 10.15 3.33
C GLU A 33 2.42 11.56 3.31
N ARG A 34 1.47 11.80 2.39
CA ARG A 34 0.76 13.08 2.24
C ARG A 34 -0.74 12.88 2.04
N PRO A 35 -1.57 13.87 2.40
CA PRO A 35 -3.01 13.82 2.14
C PRO A 35 -3.31 13.77 0.64
N TYR A 36 -4.43 13.14 0.30
CA TYR A 36 -4.95 13.13 -1.06
C TYR A 36 -5.29 14.55 -1.55
N PRO A 37 -4.85 14.94 -2.76
CA PRO A 37 -5.00 16.31 -3.25
C PRO A 37 -6.37 16.52 -3.90
N ASP A 38 -7.40 16.63 -3.07
CA ASP A 38 -8.80 16.76 -3.47
C ASP A 38 -9.10 17.99 -4.35
N ALA A 39 -8.32 19.06 -4.18
CA ALA A 39 -8.41 20.33 -4.90
C ALA A 39 -7.95 20.27 -6.37
N LEU A 40 -7.26 19.20 -6.80
CA LEU A 40 -6.82 19.07 -8.19
C LEU A 40 -7.98 18.79 -9.14
N GLU A 41 -7.89 19.34 -10.35
CA GLU A 41 -8.84 19.05 -11.42
C GLU A 41 -8.75 17.57 -11.81
N ARG A 42 -9.91 16.93 -11.93
CA ARG A 42 -10.03 15.53 -12.36
C ARG A 42 -10.35 15.49 -13.84
N THR A 43 -9.60 14.68 -14.59
CA THR A 43 -9.90 14.45 -15.99
C THR A 43 -11.07 13.46 -16.15
N PRO A 44 -11.69 13.40 -17.34
CA PRO A 44 -12.51 12.25 -17.71
C PRO A 44 -11.74 10.94 -17.54
N VAL A 45 -12.49 9.85 -17.38
CA VAL A 45 -11.94 8.49 -17.22
C VAL A 45 -11.07 8.15 -18.43
N MET A 46 -9.82 7.76 -18.14
CA MET A 46 -8.88 7.27 -19.13
C MET A 46 -9.06 5.78 -19.36
N ASP A 47 -8.84 5.36 -20.60
CA ASP A 47 -8.84 3.95 -20.97
C ASP A 47 -7.54 3.26 -20.52
N ILE A 48 -7.37 3.17 -19.20
CA ILE A 48 -6.32 2.43 -18.51
C ILE A 48 -7.04 1.52 -17.53
N GLN A 49 -6.92 0.22 -17.75
CA GLN A 49 -7.59 -0.78 -16.95
C GLN A 49 -6.74 -1.18 -15.76
N VAL A 50 -7.39 -1.24 -14.60
CA VAL A 50 -6.81 -1.64 -13.33
C VAL A 50 -7.45 -2.96 -12.90
N PHE A 51 -6.60 -3.95 -12.72
CA PHE A 51 -6.95 -5.28 -12.23
C PHE A 51 -6.42 -5.45 -10.81
N ARG A 52 -7.32 -5.68 -9.86
CA ARG A 52 -6.95 -5.99 -8.47
C ARG A 52 -6.91 -7.50 -8.30
N HIS A 53 -5.75 -7.99 -7.91
CA HIS A 53 -5.54 -9.32 -7.38
C HIS A 53 -5.48 -9.27 -5.85
N VAL A 54 -5.36 -10.44 -5.20
CA VAL A 54 -5.32 -10.55 -3.72
C VAL A 54 -4.23 -9.68 -3.08
N LYS A 55 -3.03 -9.60 -3.68
CA LYS A 55 -1.89 -8.88 -3.10
C LYS A 55 -1.24 -7.87 -4.04
N THR A 56 -1.70 -7.78 -5.27
CA THR A 56 -1.09 -6.95 -6.30
C THR A 56 -2.16 -6.21 -7.10
N LEU A 57 -1.75 -5.10 -7.66
CA LEU A 57 -2.50 -4.29 -8.60
C LEU A 57 -1.75 -4.35 -9.94
N THR A 58 -2.46 -4.72 -11.00
CA THR A 58 -1.90 -4.77 -12.36
C THR A 58 -2.62 -3.74 -13.22
N MET A 59 -1.86 -2.95 -13.97
CA MET A 59 -2.42 -1.96 -14.91
C MET A 59 -1.53 -1.82 -16.13
N THR A 60 -2.14 -1.57 -17.28
CA THR A 60 -1.42 -1.33 -18.55
C THR A 60 -1.85 0.01 -19.13
N ASN A 61 -0.89 0.85 -19.49
CA ASN A 61 -1.18 2.13 -20.13
C ASN A 61 -1.51 1.92 -21.60
N THR A 62 -2.78 1.73 -21.90
CA THR A 62 -3.31 1.57 -23.26
C THR A 62 -3.58 2.91 -23.97
N THR A 63 -3.23 4.02 -23.34
CA THR A 63 -3.46 5.37 -23.90
C THR A 63 -2.22 5.92 -24.59
N SER A 64 -2.37 7.03 -25.30
CA SER A 64 -1.24 7.78 -25.87
C SER A 64 -0.56 8.73 -24.88
N HIS A 65 -0.98 8.74 -23.61
CA HIS A 65 -0.45 9.65 -22.61
C HIS A 65 0.73 9.01 -21.88
N TYR A 66 1.88 9.69 -21.88
CA TYR A 66 3.03 9.29 -21.08
C TYR A 66 2.94 9.96 -19.70
N PHE A 67 3.03 9.17 -18.63
CA PHE A 67 3.17 9.70 -17.28
C PHE A 67 4.63 9.59 -16.86
N GLY A 68 5.26 10.73 -16.55
CA GLY A 68 6.58 10.73 -15.89
C GLY A 68 6.45 10.41 -14.39
N PRO A 69 7.34 10.98 -13.55
CA PRO A 69 7.24 10.86 -12.11
C PRO A 69 5.85 11.30 -11.65
N SER A 70 5.11 10.37 -11.06
CA SER A 70 3.69 10.52 -10.75
C SER A 70 3.32 9.76 -9.48
N THR A 71 2.12 10.01 -8.95
CA THR A 71 1.60 9.32 -7.78
C THR A 71 0.34 8.57 -8.14
N ILE A 72 0.29 7.27 -7.88
CA ILE A 72 -0.93 6.47 -8.01
C ILE A 72 -1.70 6.57 -6.70
N TRP A 73 -2.98 6.89 -6.79
CA TRP A 73 -3.90 7.01 -5.67
C TRP A 73 -4.98 5.93 -5.73
N LEU A 74 -5.18 5.24 -4.62
CA LEU A 74 -6.27 4.28 -4.42
C LEU A 74 -7.24 4.83 -3.37
N ASN A 75 -8.54 4.75 -3.67
CA ASN A 75 -9.63 5.14 -2.77
C ASN A 75 -9.48 6.57 -2.21
N ALA A 76 -8.83 7.48 -2.95
CA ALA A 76 -8.54 8.84 -2.51
C ALA A 76 -7.87 8.93 -1.13
N ARG A 77 -7.06 7.92 -0.78
CA ARG A 77 -6.42 7.83 0.54
C ARG A 77 -5.02 7.23 0.48
N TYR A 78 -4.86 6.11 -0.21
CA TYR A 78 -3.59 5.39 -0.24
C TYR A 78 -2.82 5.78 -1.49
N SER A 79 -1.53 6.05 -1.34
CA SER A 79 -0.69 6.56 -2.41
C SER A 79 0.54 5.69 -2.61
N LYS A 80 1.05 5.71 -3.85
CA LYS A 80 2.34 5.12 -4.19
C LYS A 80 3.00 5.95 -5.30
N PRO A 81 4.16 6.58 -5.03
CA PRO A 81 4.96 7.21 -6.08
C PRO A 81 5.45 6.16 -7.10
N VAL A 82 5.45 6.55 -8.37
CA VAL A 82 6.04 5.80 -9.48
C VAL A 82 6.93 6.71 -10.31
N ASP A 83 8.05 6.17 -10.79
CA ASP A 83 9.02 6.94 -11.57
C ASP A 83 8.48 7.28 -12.96
N GLU A 84 7.76 6.35 -13.57
CA GLU A 84 7.13 6.52 -14.88
C GLU A 84 6.01 5.50 -15.10
N PHE A 85 5.11 5.83 -16.02
CA PHE A 85 4.15 4.91 -16.62
C PHE A 85 4.02 5.20 -18.12
N ALA A 86 4.92 4.61 -18.89
CA ALA A 86 5.05 4.81 -20.32
C ALA A 86 3.90 4.17 -21.13
N VAL A 87 3.71 4.64 -22.35
CA VAL A 87 2.72 4.09 -23.28
C VAL A 87 3.02 2.62 -23.56
N GLY A 88 2.02 1.75 -23.38
CA GLY A 88 2.15 0.30 -23.53
C GLY A 88 2.84 -0.40 -22.36
N GLN A 89 3.32 0.33 -21.34
CA GLN A 89 3.91 -0.28 -20.16
C GLN A 89 2.84 -0.97 -19.30
N THR A 90 3.21 -2.09 -18.70
CA THR A 90 2.42 -2.75 -17.65
C THR A 90 3.13 -2.58 -16.31
N LEU A 91 2.41 -2.08 -15.31
CA LEU A 91 2.87 -2.02 -13.93
C LEU A 91 2.18 -3.13 -13.13
N THR A 92 2.97 -3.86 -12.34
CA THR A 92 2.47 -4.80 -11.32
C THR A 92 3.01 -4.34 -9.98
N ILE A 93 2.12 -3.88 -9.11
CA ILE A 93 2.48 -3.20 -7.86
C ILE A 93 1.90 -3.98 -6.69
N PRO A 94 2.70 -4.39 -5.70
CA PRO A 94 2.18 -4.93 -4.45
C PRO A 94 1.25 -3.93 -3.76
N LEU A 95 0.06 -4.37 -3.34
CA LEU A 95 -0.87 -3.53 -2.57
C LEU A 95 -0.25 -3.04 -1.26
N ALA A 96 0.72 -3.79 -0.72
CA ALA A 96 1.47 -3.42 0.46
C ALA A 96 2.38 -2.18 0.28
N GLU A 97 2.62 -1.73 -0.95
CA GLU A 97 3.40 -0.51 -1.21
C GLU A 97 2.55 0.77 -1.16
N PHE A 98 1.22 0.64 -1.12
CA PHE A 98 0.31 1.77 -1.01
C PHE A 98 0.09 2.12 0.45
N HIS A 99 0.43 3.36 0.81
CA HIS A 99 0.34 3.88 2.18
C HIS A 99 -0.53 5.13 2.21
N ASP A 100 -1.27 5.32 3.30
CA ASP A 100 -1.97 6.58 3.55
C ASP A 100 -1.09 7.62 4.25
N GLU A 101 -1.66 8.78 4.58
CA GLU A 101 -0.98 9.88 5.28
C GLU A 101 -0.48 9.54 6.70
N PHE A 102 -0.91 8.41 7.27
CA PHE A 102 -0.51 7.93 8.59
C PHE A 102 0.39 6.68 8.50
N GLY A 103 0.77 6.26 7.28
CA GLY A 103 1.55 5.06 7.03
C GLY A 103 0.74 3.75 7.10
N GLU A 104 -0.59 3.81 7.12
CA GLU A 104 -1.44 2.63 7.04
C GLU A 104 -1.38 2.01 5.63
N ILE A 105 -1.21 0.70 5.57
CA ILE A 105 -1.05 -0.05 4.32
C ILE A 105 -2.42 -0.41 3.74
N PHE A 106 -2.57 -0.32 2.41
CA PHE A 106 -3.75 -0.83 1.71
C PHE A 106 -3.90 -2.36 1.89
N ARG A 107 -5.01 -2.78 2.51
CA ARG A 107 -5.22 -4.19 2.86
C ARG A 107 -5.64 -5.03 1.65
N GLY A 108 -4.71 -5.81 1.11
CA GLY A 108 -4.99 -6.76 0.02
C GLY A 108 -5.81 -7.99 0.44
N GLY A 109 -5.66 -8.44 1.69
CA GLY A 109 -6.28 -9.65 2.22
C GLY A 109 -5.41 -10.91 2.06
N GLY A 110 -6.06 -12.06 1.90
CA GLY A 110 -5.43 -13.37 1.75
C GLY A 110 -5.93 -14.39 2.78
N PHE A 111 -5.61 -15.66 2.56
CA PHE A 111 -6.16 -16.79 3.34
C PHE A 111 -5.92 -16.70 4.86
N PHE A 112 -4.81 -16.09 5.29
CA PHE A 112 -4.45 -15.91 6.70
C PHE A 112 -4.54 -14.44 7.15
N ALA A 113 -5.24 -13.57 6.42
CA ALA A 113 -5.39 -12.18 6.82
C ALA A 113 -6.27 -12.10 8.07
N ALA A 114 -5.80 -11.35 9.08
CA ALA A 114 -6.56 -11.10 10.30
C ALA A 114 -7.77 -10.19 10.07
N ASP A 115 -7.66 -9.31 9.06
CA ASP A 115 -8.66 -8.33 8.67
C ASP A 115 -9.19 -8.61 7.25
N PRO A 116 -10.45 -8.24 6.97
CA PRO A 116 -11.00 -8.34 5.63
C PRO A 116 -10.23 -7.47 4.62
N PRO A 117 -10.16 -7.89 3.34
CA PRO A 117 -9.57 -7.09 2.28
C PRO A 117 -10.31 -5.76 2.11
N GLN A 118 -9.56 -4.71 1.81
CA GLN A 118 -10.13 -3.43 1.43
C GLN A 118 -10.53 -3.45 -0.04
N ARG A 119 -11.77 -3.05 -0.30
CA ARG A 119 -12.32 -2.94 -1.65
C ARG A 119 -11.65 -1.81 -2.42
N LEU A 120 -11.32 -2.05 -3.69
CA LEU A 120 -10.84 -0.99 -4.59
C LEU A 120 -12.04 -0.35 -5.30
N VAL A 121 -12.33 0.91 -4.99
CA VAL A 121 -13.45 1.67 -5.55
C VAL A 121 -13.02 2.87 -6.39
N LEU A 122 -11.78 3.33 -6.23
CA LEU A 122 -11.21 4.42 -7.01
C LEU A 122 -9.72 4.17 -7.26
N ALA A 123 -9.28 4.40 -8.50
CA ALA A 123 -7.89 4.43 -8.88
C ALA A 123 -7.64 5.67 -9.75
N GLU A 124 -6.68 6.49 -9.37
CA GLU A 124 -6.33 7.74 -10.05
C GLU A 124 -4.80 7.89 -10.14
N ILE A 125 -4.32 8.59 -11.15
CA ILE A 125 -2.91 8.97 -11.29
C ILE A 125 -2.82 10.48 -11.16
N GLU A 126 -2.00 10.96 -10.24
CA GLU A 126 -1.63 12.36 -10.15
C GLU A 126 -0.37 12.62 -10.98
N SER A 127 -0.48 13.44 -12.02
CA SER A 127 0.62 13.73 -12.93
C SER A 127 0.41 15.11 -13.58
N PRO A 128 1.49 15.79 -14.03
CA PRO A 128 1.34 17.00 -14.83
C PRO A 128 0.67 16.70 -16.17
N ASN A 129 -0.14 17.63 -16.67
CA ASN A 129 -0.62 17.62 -18.05
C ASN A 129 0.43 18.20 -19.02
N ALA A 130 0.05 18.32 -20.30
CA ALA A 130 0.92 18.90 -21.33
C ALA A 130 1.31 20.38 -21.07
N THR A 131 0.57 21.11 -20.24
CA THR A 131 0.88 22.50 -19.84
C THR A 131 1.63 22.57 -18.51
N GLY A 132 1.94 21.44 -17.87
CA GLY A 132 2.63 21.36 -16.58
C GLY A 132 1.74 21.49 -15.35
N GLU A 133 0.42 21.57 -15.52
CA GLU A 133 -0.53 21.62 -14.40
C GLU A 133 -0.78 20.22 -13.85
N MET A 134 -0.71 20.06 -12.52
CA MET A 134 -1.03 18.80 -11.87
C MET A 134 -2.51 18.47 -11.99
N ARG A 135 -2.82 17.25 -12.44
CA ARG A 135 -4.19 16.75 -12.57
C ARG A 135 -4.31 15.33 -12.04
N LEU A 136 -5.55 14.95 -11.74
CA LEU A 136 -5.92 13.60 -11.37
C LEU A 136 -6.56 12.89 -12.57
N TYR A 137 -5.88 11.89 -13.09
CA TYR A 137 -6.33 11.05 -14.19
C TYR A 137 -7.04 9.81 -13.67
N ARG A 138 -8.34 9.71 -13.92
CA ARG A 138 -9.14 8.59 -13.42
C ARG A 138 -8.97 7.35 -14.27
N LEU A 139 -8.77 6.19 -13.62
CA LEU A 139 -8.59 4.90 -14.28
C LEU A 139 -9.88 4.06 -14.21
N VAL A 140 -9.95 3.02 -15.05
CA VAL A 140 -11.07 2.07 -15.08
C VAL A 140 -10.74 0.87 -14.19
N ILE A 141 -11.58 0.57 -13.21
CA ILE A 141 -11.46 -0.65 -12.40
C ILE A 141 -12.31 -1.74 -13.06
N VAL A 142 -11.67 -2.82 -13.52
CA VAL A 142 -12.33 -3.87 -14.31
C VAL A 142 -12.71 -5.08 -13.47
N ALA A 143 -11.84 -5.51 -12.57
CA ALA A 143 -12.06 -6.68 -11.73
C ALA A 143 -11.53 -6.45 -10.31
N ASP A 144 -12.40 -6.72 -9.33
CA ASP A 144 -12.02 -6.93 -7.94
C ASP A 144 -12.30 -8.40 -7.62
N GLU A 145 -11.27 -9.25 -7.73
CA GLU A 145 -11.39 -10.71 -7.55
C GLU A 145 -11.80 -11.13 -6.12
N GLN A 146 -12.07 -10.20 -5.20
CA GLN A 146 -12.41 -10.48 -3.80
C GLN A 146 -13.77 -9.87 -3.37
N ALA A 147 -14.62 -9.48 -4.32
CA ALA A 147 -15.95 -8.91 -4.02
C ALA A 147 -17.08 -9.94 -3.90
N GLU A 148 -16.76 -11.23 -3.64
CA GLU A 148 -17.73 -12.28 -3.29
C GLU A 148 -17.83 -12.48 -1.77
#